data_AF-A0A090W7V8-F1
#
_entry.id   AF-A0A090W7V8-F1
#
_cell.length_a   1.000
_cell.length_b   1.000
_cell.length_c   1.000
_cell.angle_alpha   90.00
_cell.angle_beta   90.00
_cell.angle_gamma   90.00
#
_symmetry.space_group_name_H-M   'P 1'
#
loop_
_entity.id
_entity.type
_entity.pdbx_description
1 polymer ?
#
loop_
_entity_poly.entity_id
_entity_poly.type
_entity_poly.pdbx_seq_one_letter_code
_entity_poly.pdbx_strand_id
1 'polypeptide(L)'
;MNQPPEIIKVKDNGGIYNVSYTRKDDGEKFDYKIKISGNKVTWGNIDGRWRDTKFDEKIKYSEKDNKLKIIQTFENGSEIVKEFKKTE
;
A
#
# COMPACT_ATOMS: atom_id res chain seq x y z
N MET A 1 2.20 -7.69 -9.04
CA MET A 1 1.09 -6.74 -8.85
C MET A 1 1.11 -5.71 -9.99
N ASN A 2 0.52 -6.05 -11.14
CA ASN A 2 0.32 -5.16 -12.29
C ASN A 2 -1.17 -5.06 -12.63
N GLN A 3 -2.02 -5.04 -11.60
CA GLN A 3 -3.46 -4.88 -11.79
C GLN A 3 -3.78 -3.37 -11.81
N PRO A 4 -4.74 -2.93 -12.65
CA PRO A 4 -5.09 -1.53 -12.78
C PRO A 4 -5.60 -0.97 -11.43
N PRO A 5 -5.23 0.25 -11.04
CA PRO A 5 -5.68 0.84 -9.77
C PRO A 5 -7.20 1.01 -9.71
N GLU A 6 -7.90 1.06 -10.84
CA GLU A 6 -9.35 1.20 -10.96
C GLU A 6 -10.14 0.04 -10.32
N ILE A 7 -9.56 -1.15 -10.20
CA ILE A 7 -10.24 -2.29 -9.55
C ILE A 7 -10.14 -2.23 -8.03
N ILE A 8 -9.36 -1.28 -7.49
CA ILE A 8 -9.12 -1.12 -6.07
C ILE A 8 -10.22 -0.24 -5.49
N LYS A 9 -10.94 -0.77 -4.49
CA LYS A 9 -11.92 -0.04 -3.71
C LYS A 9 -11.29 0.36 -2.39
N VAL A 10 -11.45 1.64 -2.01
CA VAL A 10 -10.94 2.19 -0.76
C VAL A 10 -12.09 2.76 0.06
N LYS A 11 -12.16 2.40 1.34
CA LYS A 11 -13.08 3.01 2.31
C LYS A 11 -12.27 3.57 3.47
N ASP A 12 -12.41 4.88 3.72
CA ASP A 12 -11.87 5.50 4.92
C ASP A 12 -12.73 5.16 6.15
N ASN A 13 -12.07 4.79 7.24
CA ASN A 13 -12.67 4.46 8.52
C ASN A 13 -11.92 5.17 9.65
N GLY A 14 -11.86 6.51 9.58
CA GLY A 14 -11.24 7.34 10.61
C GLY A 14 -9.71 7.28 10.59
N GLY A 15 -9.11 7.31 9.39
CA GLY A 15 -7.65 7.27 9.20
C GLY A 15 -7.08 5.85 9.09
N ILE A 16 -7.94 4.83 9.11
CA ILE A 16 -7.63 3.48 8.63
C ILE A 16 -8.37 3.29 7.30
N TYR A 17 -7.61 3.13 6.23
CA TYR A 17 -8.12 2.87 4.89
C TYR A 17 -8.27 1.37 4.68
N ASN A 18 -9.51 0.92 4.51
CA ASN A 18 -9.79 -0.45 4.11
C ASN A 18 -9.74 -0.53 2.59
N VAL A 19 -8.77 -1.30 2.09
CA VAL A 19 -8.49 -1.45 0.66
C VAL A 19 -8.86 -2.86 0.24
N SER A 20 -9.65 -2.98 -0.82
CA SER A 20 -10.05 -4.28 -1.34
C SER A 20 -9.97 -4.31 -2.85
N TYR A 21 -9.64 -5.48 -3.41
CA TYR A 21 -9.77 -5.72 -4.84
C TYR A 21 -10.10 -7.19 -5.10
N THR A 22 -10.73 -7.45 -6.24
CA THR A 22 -11.00 -8.81 -6.72
C THR A 22 -10.04 -9.09 -7.88
N ARG A 23 -9.20 -10.10 -7.74
CA ARG A 23 -8.28 -10.52 -8.79
C ARG A 23 -9.09 -11.09 -9.96
N LYS A 24 -8.90 -10.56 -11.17
CA LYS A 24 -9.69 -10.94 -12.34
C LYS A 24 -9.46 -12.38 -12.79
N ASP A 25 -8.26 -12.91 -12.57
CA ASP A 25 -7.84 -14.22 -13.09
C ASP A 25 -8.57 -15.40 -12.42
N ASP A 26 -8.90 -15.28 -11.13
CA ASP A 26 -9.50 -16.35 -10.32
C ASP A 26 -10.66 -15.89 -9.43
N GLY A 27 -11.02 -14.61 -9.46
CA GLY A 27 -12.11 -14.05 -8.66
C GLY A 27 -11.79 -13.92 -7.16
N GLU A 28 -10.54 -14.17 -6.75
CA GLU A 28 -10.17 -14.11 -5.35
C GLU A 28 -10.23 -12.66 -4.84
N LYS A 29 -10.89 -12.46 -3.70
CA LYS A 29 -11.02 -11.15 -3.06
C LYS A 29 -9.92 -10.98 -2.02
N PHE A 30 -9.21 -9.87 -2.12
CA PHE A 30 -8.20 -9.47 -1.16
C PHE A 30 -8.69 -8.23 -0.41
N ASP A 31 -8.51 -8.24 0.90
CA ASP A 31 -8.91 -7.17 1.80
C ASP A 31 -7.75 -6.82 2.74
N TYR A 32 -7.39 -5.55 2.77
CA TYR A 32 -6.29 -5.00 3.52
C TYR A 32 -6.74 -3.81 4.34
N LYS A 33 -6.01 -3.55 5.42
CA LYS A 33 -6.10 -2.32 6.20
C LYS A 33 -4.80 -1.56 6.09
N ILE A 34 -4.91 -0.26 5.88
CA ILE A 34 -3.78 0.65 5.68
C ILE A 34 -3.91 1.82 6.64
N LYS A 35 -2.82 2.17 7.30
CA LYS A 35 -2.69 3.39 8.10
C LYS A 35 -1.55 4.22 7.55
N ILE A 36 -1.81 5.52 7.39
CA ILE A 36 -0.81 6.49 6.95
C ILE A 36 -0.48 7.40 8.14
N SER A 37 0.80 7.61 8.42
CA SER A 37 1.27 8.45 9.53
C SER A 37 2.48 9.25 9.09
N GLY A 38 2.27 10.53 8.77
CA GLY A 38 3.26 11.34 8.07
C GLY A 38 3.57 10.73 6.71
N ASN A 39 4.84 10.42 6.46
CA ASN A 39 5.29 9.77 5.22
C ASN A 39 5.40 8.24 5.32
N LYS A 40 5.04 7.63 6.46
CA LYS A 40 5.10 6.18 6.68
C LYS A 40 3.74 5.56 6.38
N VAL A 41 3.77 4.43 5.66
CA VAL A 41 2.60 3.58 5.41
C VAL A 41 2.79 2.27 6.17
N THR A 42 1.78 1.88 6.94
CA THR A 42 1.70 0.59 7.61
C THR A 42 0.47 -0.14 7.11
N TRP A 43 0.61 -1.42 6.78
CA TRP A 43 -0.47 -2.21 6.19
C TRP A 43 -0.54 -3.60 6.83
N GLY A 44 -1.65 -4.30 6.57
CA GLY A 44 -1.85 -5.70 6.93
C GLY A 44 -3.11 -6.25 6.29
N ASN A 45 -3.31 -7.56 6.37
CA ASN A 45 -4.60 -8.17 6.00
C ASN A 45 -5.69 -7.61 6.92
N ILE A 46 -6.93 -7.53 6.43
CA ILE A 46 -8.05 -6.97 7.20
C ILE A 46 -8.18 -7.63 8.59
N ASP A 47 -8.09 -8.97 8.62
CA ASP A 47 -8.17 -9.77 9.85
C ASP A 47 -6.80 -10.14 10.45
N GLY A 48 -5.72 -9.64 9.85
CA GLY A 48 -4.33 -9.98 10.23
C GLY A 48 -3.67 -9.00 11.19
N ARG A 49 -2.44 -9.31 11.59
CA ARG A 49 -1.56 -8.36 12.30
C ARG A 49 -1.13 -7.21 11.38
N TRP A 50 -0.78 -6.09 11.99
CA TRP A 50 -0.05 -5.03 11.28
C TRP A 50 1.37 -5.49 10.94
N ARG A 51 1.88 -5.03 9.79
CA ARG A 51 3.27 -5.20 9.39
C ARG A 51 4.10 -4.01 9.88
N ASP A 52 4.39 -4.01 11.18
CA ASP A 52 5.09 -2.94 11.87
C ASP A 52 6.27 -3.42 12.74
N THR A 53 6.62 -4.71 12.66
CA THR A 53 7.74 -5.28 13.40
C THR A 53 9.08 -5.03 12.70
N LYS A 54 10.19 -5.37 13.36
CA LYS A 54 11.55 -5.21 12.79
C LYS A 54 11.82 -6.08 11.56
N PHE A 55 11.06 -7.17 11.40
CA PHE A 55 11.18 -8.14 10.31
C PHE A 55 10.25 -7.82 9.14
N ASP A 56 9.32 -6.88 9.33
CA ASP A 56 8.41 -6.44 8.28
C ASP A 56 9.05 -5.36 7.42
N GLU A 57 8.59 -5.26 6.17
CA GLU A 57 8.96 -4.18 5.29
C GLU A 57 8.54 -2.82 5.85
N LYS A 58 9.35 -1.80 5.57
CA LYS A 58 9.02 -0.41 5.88
C LYS A 58 8.62 0.28 4.58
N ILE A 59 7.39 0.78 4.53
CA ILE A 59 6.89 1.53 3.38
C ILE A 59 6.88 3.02 3.73
N LYS A 60 7.50 3.81 2.86
CA LYS A 60 7.45 5.27 2.88
C LYS A 60 6.96 5.78 1.54
N TYR A 61 6.34 6.95 1.54
CA TYR A 61 6.00 7.65 0.30
C TYR A 61 6.47 9.10 0.34
N SER A 62 6.68 9.67 -0.84
CA SER A 62 6.95 11.09 -1.03
C SER A 62 6.14 11.57 -2.23
N GLU A 63 5.48 12.71 -2.07
CA GLU A 63 4.79 13.38 -3.16
C GLU A 63 5.52 14.68 -3.50
N LYS A 64 5.89 14.86 -4.77
CA LYS A 64 6.53 16.09 -5.27
C LYS A 64 6.24 16.28 -6.75
N ASP A 65 5.92 17.50 -7.18
CA ASP A 65 5.76 17.88 -8.59
C ASP A 65 4.86 16.92 -9.38
N ASN A 66 3.69 16.59 -8.82
CA ASN A 66 2.72 15.65 -9.39
C ASN A 66 3.23 14.20 -9.57
N LYS A 67 4.31 13.85 -8.88
CA LYS A 67 4.88 12.50 -8.81
C LYS A 67 4.73 11.95 -7.40
N LEU A 68 4.25 10.71 -7.33
CA LEU A 68 4.22 9.90 -6.12
C LEU A 68 5.35 8.88 -6.20
N LYS A 69 6.27 8.94 -5.23
CA LYS A 69 7.34 7.96 -5.04
C LYS A 69 6.99 7.08 -3.85
N ILE A 70 6.97 5.77 -4.05
CA ILE A 70 6.79 4.76 -3.00
C ILE A 70 8.11 4.02 -2.84
N ILE A 71 8.58 3.92 -1.60
CA ILE A 71 9.83 3.27 -1.22
C ILE A 71 9.48 2.16 -0.23
N GLN A 72 9.83 0.92 -0.57
CA GLN A 72 9.66 -0.25 0.28
C GLN A 72 11.05 -0.80 0.63
N THR A 73 11.41 -0.73 1.91
CA THR A 73 12.69 -1.22 2.43
C THR A 73 12.46 -2.54 3.18
N PHE A 74 13.23 -3.57 2.87
CA PHE A 74 13.15 -4.89 3.50
C PHE A 74 14.19 -5.05 4.61
N GLU A 75 14.06 -6.10 5.42
CA GLU A 75 14.96 -6.38 6.55
C GLU A 75 16.44 -6.47 6.13
N ASN A 76 16.71 -7.08 4.97
CA ASN A 76 18.06 -7.22 4.42
C ASN A 76 18.66 -5.90 3.87
N GLY A 77 17.96 -4.78 4.03
CA GLY A 77 18.37 -3.47 3.52
C GLY A 77 18.11 -3.26 2.02
N SER A 78 17.58 -4.26 1.32
CA SER A 78 17.16 -4.07 -0.08
C SER A 78 15.96 -3.13 -0.16
N GLU A 79 15.87 -2.39 -1.26
CA GLU A 79 14.83 -1.38 -1.46
C GLU A 79 14.18 -1.55 -2.83
N ILE A 80 12.85 -1.45 -2.87
CA ILE A 80 12.08 -1.31 -4.09
C ILE A 80 11.53 0.12 -4.12
N VAL A 81 11.85 0.83 -5.19
CA VAL A 81 11.36 2.18 -5.45
C VAL A 81 10.43 2.14 -6.65
N LYS A 82 9.22 2.67 -6.49
CA LYS A 82 8.25 2.85 -7.57
C LYS A 82 7.84 4.30 -7.66
N GLU A 83 7.81 4.84 -8.87
CA GLU A 83 7.37 6.20 -9.15
C GLU A 83 6.13 6.16 -10.02
N PHE A 84 5.15 6.97 -9.65
CA PHE A 84 3.87 7.12 -10.32
C PHE A 84 3.65 8.60 -10.62
N LYS A 85 3.12 8.91 -11.79
CA LYS A 85 2.62 10.27 -12.08
C LYS A 85 1.15 10.30 -11.72
N LYS A 86 0.72 11.34 -11.01
CA LYS A 86 -0.71 11.63 -10.88
C LYS A 86 -1.20 12.06 -12.26
N THR A 87 -2.02 11.24 -12.89
CA THR A 87 -2.82 11.63 -14.06
C THR A 87 -3.96 12.52 -13.58
N GLU A 88 -4.15 13.65 -14.26
CA GLU A 88 -5.30 14.56 -14.10
C GLU A 88 -6.61 13.90 -14.50
#